data_AF-A0A2E7VHA6-F1
#
_entry.id   AF-A0A2E7VHA6-F1
#
_cell.length_a   1.000
_cell.length_b   1.000
_cell.length_c   1.000
_cell.angle_alpha   90.00
_cell.angle_beta   90.00
_cell.angle_gamma   90.00
#
_symmetry.space_group_name_H-M   'P 1'
#
loop_
_entity.id
_entity.type
_entity.pdbx_description
1 polymer ?
#
loop_
_entity_poly.entity_id
_entity_poly.type
_entity_poly.pdbx_seq_one_letter_code
_entity_poly.pdbx_strand_id
1 'polypeptide(L)'
;MHDLTEGIVLVTGGGGFIGSALVWALNLRKIEDAWVADFMDGDSPKKRNLAPLRHARCIDAGDLREMVRANSPELAEIRTVLHLGACSSTTETNLDYLEDNNFQYTRELAEWSLSRGIRFVYASSAATYGDGSGGMDDRVEDLERYRPLNPYGLSKHKF
;
A
#
# COMPACT_ATOMS: atom_id res chain seq x y z
N MET A 1 -9.90 -18.99 5.46
CA MET A 1 -9.97 -17.52 5.57
C MET A 1 -8.68 -17.09 6.25
N HIS A 2 -7.98 -16.07 5.74
CA HIS A 2 -6.72 -15.60 6.33
C HIS A 2 -7.01 -14.93 7.68
N ASP A 3 -6.32 -15.35 8.75
CA ASP A 3 -6.51 -14.79 10.09
C ASP A 3 -5.56 -13.60 10.30
N LEU A 4 -6.12 -12.43 10.61
CA LEU A 4 -5.36 -11.21 10.83
C LEU A 4 -4.78 -11.12 12.26
N THR A 5 -5.09 -12.08 13.14
CA THR A 5 -4.58 -12.17 14.51
C THR A 5 -3.31 -13.03 14.62
N GLU A 6 -2.97 -13.78 13.57
CA GLU A 6 -1.74 -14.56 13.50
C GLU A 6 -0.56 -13.65 13.12
N GLY A 7 -0.13 -12.79 14.03
CA GLY A 7 1.02 -11.88 13.86
C GLY A 7 0.66 -10.46 13.45
N ILE A 8 1.67 -9.67 13.07
CA ILE A 8 1.52 -8.23 12.87
C ILE A 8 0.91 -7.94 11.49
N VAL A 9 -0.09 -7.05 11.49
CA VAL A 9 -0.65 -6.43 10.28
C VAL A 9 0.07 -5.10 10.02
N LEU A 10 0.78 -5.01 8.90
CA LEU A 10 1.38 -3.77 8.42
C LEU A 10 0.43 -3.07 7.44
N VAL A 11 0.10 -1.81 7.71
CA VAL A 11 -0.70 -0.95 6.83
C VAL A 11 0.18 0.17 6.29
N THR A 12 0.50 0.14 4.99
CA THR A 12 1.20 1.26 4.35
C THR A 12 0.20 2.32 3.89
N GLY A 13 0.60 3.60 3.82
CA GLY A 13 -0.33 4.70 3.57
C GLY A 13 -1.38 4.86 4.68
N GLY A 14 -1.08 4.36 5.89
CA GLY A 14 -2.04 4.26 6.99
C GLY A 14 -2.50 5.60 7.55
N GLY A 15 -1.75 6.69 7.33
CA GLY A 15 -2.18 8.04 7.66
C GLY A 15 -3.10 8.66 6.61
N GLY A 16 -3.16 8.09 5.41
CA GLY A 16 -4.06 8.51 4.34
C GLY A 16 -5.55 8.31 4.65
N PHE A 17 -6.42 8.70 3.71
CA PHE A 17 -7.86 8.60 3.88
C PHE A 17 -8.34 7.14 4.05
N ILE A 18 -8.01 6.28 3.07
CA ILE A 18 -8.40 4.85 3.11
C ILE A 18 -7.59 4.11 4.19
N GLY A 19 -6.31 4.43 4.34
CA GLY A 19 -5.44 3.79 5.32
C GLY A 19 -5.91 3.97 6.75
N SER A 20 -6.30 5.18 7.14
CA SER A 20 -6.76 5.43 8.50
C SER A 20 -8.13 4.80 8.78
N ALA A 21 -9.02 4.77 7.79
CA ALA A 21 -10.29 4.03 7.89
C ALA A 21 -10.05 2.51 8.04
N LEU A 22 -9.02 1.97 7.39
CA LEU A 22 -8.63 0.56 7.53
C LEU A 22 -8.08 0.28 8.93
N VAL A 23 -7.20 1.13 9.46
CA VAL A 23 -6.69 1.01 10.85
C VAL A 23 -7.84 1.09 11.85
N TRP A 24 -8.79 2.02 11.64
CA TRP A 24 -10.01 2.10 12.45
C TRP A 24 -10.83 0.80 12.42
N ALA A 25 -11.00 0.21 11.22
CA ALA A 25 -11.70 -1.06 11.06
C ALA A 25 -10.97 -2.25 11.74
N LEU A 26 -9.64 -2.23 11.82
CA LEU A 26 -8.85 -3.18 12.60
C LEU A 26 -9.10 -3.01 14.10
N ASN A 27 -9.10 -1.77 14.60
CA ASN A 27 -9.37 -1.49 16.02
C ASN A 27 -10.78 -1.93 16.46
N LEU A 28 -11.79 -1.76 15.60
CA LEU A 28 -13.14 -2.28 15.85
C LEU A 28 -13.18 -3.81 16.03
N ARG A 29 -12.21 -4.51 15.41
CA ARG A 29 -12.03 -5.96 15.51
C ARG A 29 -11.05 -6.37 16.61
N LYS A 30 -10.64 -5.43 17.47
CA LYS A 30 -9.66 -5.64 18.57
C LYS A 30 -8.25 -6.00 18.09
N ILE A 31 -7.93 -5.69 16.83
CA ILE A 31 -6.57 -5.71 16.31
C ILE A 31 -6.00 -4.29 16.52
N GLU A 32 -5.31 -4.11 17.64
CA GLU A 32 -4.82 -2.81 18.12
C GLU A 32 -3.29 -2.66 17.99
N ASP A 33 -2.61 -3.75 17.61
CA ASP A 33 -1.15 -3.88 17.49
C ASP A 33 -0.65 -3.76 16.04
N ALA A 34 -1.51 -3.32 15.13
CA ALA A 34 -1.13 -3.04 13.74
C ALA A 34 0.04 -2.05 13.66
N TRP A 35 0.90 -2.23 12.67
CA TRP A 35 1.96 -1.30 12.33
C TRP A 35 1.51 -0.42 11.17
N VAL A 36 1.84 0.85 11.23
CA VAL A 36 1.56 1.82 10.17
C VAL A 36 2.86 2.27 9.53
N ALA A 37 2.90 2.34 8.20
CA ALA A 37 3.98 2.99 7.48
C ALA A 37 3.44 4.09 6.56
N ASP A 38 4.00 5.29 6.64
CA ASP A 38 3.57 6.42 5.80
C ASP A 38 4.66 7.50 5.75
N PHE A 39 4.61 8.38 4.74
CA PHE A 39 5.39 9.61 4.72
C PHE A 39 4.67 10.67 5.56
N MET A 40 5.21 10.94 6.74
CA MET A 40 4.57 11.79 7.75
C MET A 40 5.13 13.22 7.70
N ASP A 41 4.75 13.98 6.66
CA ASP A 41 5.17 15.37 6.53
C ASP A 41 4.58 16.23 7.66
N GLY A 42 5.43 16.93 8.43
CA GLY A 42 5.04 18.03 9.33
C GLY A 42 3.79 17.79 10.21
N ASP A 43 2.99 18.84 10.45
CA ASP A 43 1.63 18.74 11.00
C ASP A 43 0.63 18.47 9.85
N SER A 44 0.74 17.28 9.23
CA SER A 44 -0.16 16.88 8.16
C SER A 44 -1.49 16.32 8.69
N PRO A 45 -2.58 16.40 7.90
CA PRO A 45 -3.84 15.71 8.19
C PRO A 45 -3.67 14.21 8.54
N LYS A 46 -2.60 13.57 8.05
CA LYS A 46 -2.26 12.18 8.34
C LYS A 46 -2.07 11.91 9.84
N LYS A 47 -1.39 12.80 10.56
CA LYS A 47 -1.21 12.67 12.02
C LYS A 47 -2.54 12.77 12.76
N ARG A 48 -3.43 13.65 12.31
CA ARG A 48 -4.76 13.83 12.90
C ARG A 48 -5.65 12.62 12.65
N ASN A 49 -5.52 11.97 11.48
CA ASN A 49 -6.23 10.74 11.17
C ASN A 49 -5.80 9.57 12.08
N LEU A 50 -4.51 9.47 12.43
CA LEU A 50 -3.98 8.40 13.28
C LEU A 50 -4.14 8.66 14.78
N ALA A 51 -4.16 9.93 15.21
CA ALA A 51 -4.23 10.30 16.63
C ALA A 51 -5.33 9.61 17.46
N PRO A 52 -6.57 9.40 16.97
CA PRO A 52 -7.60 8.70 17.74
C PRO A 52 -7.54 7.17 17.64
N LEU A 53 -6.59 6.61 16.88
CA LEU A 53 -6.52 5.19 16.56
C LEU A 53 -5.42 4.49 17.39
N ARG A 54 -5.56 3.17 17.53
CA ARG A 54 -4.58 2.33 18.20
C ARG A 54 -3.73 1.60 17.17
N HIS A 55 -2.42 1.77 17.28
CA HIS A 55 -1.41 1.08 16.49
C HIS A 55 -0.15 0.93 17.35
N ALA A 56 0.58 -0.19 17.22
CA ALA A 56 1.77 -0.44 18.04
C ALA A 56 2.98 0.36 17.57
N ARG A 57 3.05 0.66 16.26
CA ARG A 57 4.22 1.32 15.65
C ARG A 57 3.81 2.17 14.46
N CYS A 58 4.45 3.32 14.30
CA CYS A 58 4.42 4.11 13.08
C CYS A 58 5.86 4.20 12.54
N ILE A 59 6.06 3.85 11.28
CA ILE A 59 7.37 3.78 10.60
C ILE A 59 7.33 4.77 9.42
N ASP A 60 8.43 5.47 9.16
CA ASP A 60 8.55 6.20 7.90
C ASP A 60 8.56 5.21 6.72
N ALA A 61 7.92 5.57 5.61
CA ALA A 61 7.87 4.67 4.45
C ALA A 61 9.27 4.42 3.84
N GLY A 62 10.15 5.42 3.85
CA GLY A 62 11.54 5.24 3.43
C GLY A 62 12.29 4.24 4.31
N ASP A 63 12.16 4.39 5.63
CA ASP A 63 12.77 3.47 6.61
C ASP A 63 12.24 2.05 6.43
N LEU A 64 10.93 1.87 6.24
CA LEU A 64 10.35 0.55 5.97
C LEU A 64 10.97 -0.09 4.73
N ARG A 65 11.14 0.67 3.64
CA ARG A 65 11.75 0.16 2.40
C ARG A 65 13.18 -0.31 2.63
N GLU A 66 13.97 0.45 3.38
CA GLU A 66 15.34 0.05 3.73
C GLU A 66 15.37 -1.18 4.64
N MET A 67 14.46 -1.28 5.62
CA MET A 67 14.32 -2.48 6.45
C MET A 67 13.96 -3.72 5.63
N VAL A 68 13.10 -3.57 4.62
CA VAL A 68 12.73 -4.63 3.68
C VAL A 68 13.95 -5.08 2.87
N ARG A 69 14.69 -4.14 2.27
CA ARG A 69 15.92 -4.40 1.51
C ARG A 69 16.99 -5.10 2.35
N ALA A 70 17.13 -4.67 3.60
CA ALA A 70 18.07 -5.25 4.56
C ALA A 70 17.59 -6.58 5.18
N ASN A 71 16.38 -7.05 4.84
CA ASN A 71 15.78 -8.23 5.46
C ASN A 71 15.73 -8.16 7.00
N SER A 72 15.46 -6.97 7.53
CA SER A 72 15.55 -6.67 8.96
C SER A 72 14.79 -7.68 9.84
N PRO A 73 15.40 -8.19 10.92
CA PRO A 73 14.73 -9.10 11.86
C PRO A 73 13.56 -8.44 12.59
N GLU A 74 13.50 -7.10 12.64
CA GLU A 74 12.35 -6.39 13.21
C GLU A 74 11.04 -6.65 12.44
N LEU A 75 11.14 -7.03 11.16
CA LEU A 75 9.97 -7.33 10.33
C LEU A 75 9.53 -8.80 10.44
N ALA A 76 10.16 -9.60 11.31
CA ALA A 76 9.94 -11.05 11.38
C ALA A 76 8.52 -11.45 11.78
N GLU A 77 7.86 -10.63 12.60
CA GLU A 77 6.51 -10.90 13.10
C GLU A 77 5.40 -10.42 12.15
N ILE A 78 5.75 -9.75 11.04
CA ILE A 78 4.75 -9.31 10.06
C ILE A 78 4.24 -10.52 9.28
N ARG A 79 2.92 -10.70 9.29
CA ARG A 79 2.24 -11.80 8.59
C ARG A 79 1.23 -11.33 7.56
N THR A 80 0.83 -10.06 7.64
CA THR A 80 -0.05 -9.42 6.66
C THR A 80 0.46 -8.04 6.30
N VAL A 81 0.43 -7.70 5.02
CA VAL A 81 0.68 -6.36 4.48
C VAL A 81 -0.56 -5.91 3.72
N LEU A 82 -1.13 -4.80 4.17
CA LEU A 82 -2.21 -4.07 3.51
C LEU A 82 -1.59 -2.80 2.89
N HIS A 83 -1.16 -2.92 1.64
CA HIS A 83 -0.37 -1.90 0.94
C HIS A 83 -1.28 -0.87 0.24
N LEU A 84 -1.40 0.31 0.85
CA LEU A 84 -2.17 1.44 0.31
C LEU A 84 -1.26 2.66 0.02
N GLY A 85 0.01 2.61 0.42
CA GLY A 85 0.99 3.67 0.23
C GLY A 85 1.34 3.84 -1.24
N ALA A 86 0.91 4.95 -1.82
CA ALA A 86 1.22 5.38 -3.18
C ALA A 86 0.88 6.88 -3.34
N CYS A 87 1.46 7.54 -4.33
CA CYS A 87 0.92 8.79 -4.85
C CYS A 87 -0.35 8.47 -5.64
N SER A 88 -1.48 9.02 -5.21
CA SER A 88 -2.79 8.81 -5.84
C SER A 88 -3.22 9.95 -6.78
N SER A 89 -2.36 10.95 -6.97
CA SER A 89 -2.65 12.11 -7.81
C SER A 89 -2.63 11.74 -9.28
N THR A 90 -3.79 11.80 -9.95
CA THR A 90 -3.93 11.57 -11.40
C THR A 90 -3.32 12.68 -12.25
N THR A 91 -3.00 13.82 -11.63
CA THR A 91 -2.39 14.99 -12.27
C THR A 91 -0.88 15.05 -12.02
N GLU A 92 -0.29 14.07 -11.33
CA GLU A 92 1.16 13.99 -11.16
C GLU A 92 1.84 13.70 -12.50
N THR A 93 2.88 14.49 -12.81
CA THR A 93 3.61 14.43 -14.09
C THR A 93 5.04 13.95 -13.94
N ASN A 94 5.57 13.87 -12.71
CA ASN A 94 6.90 13.35 -12.45
C ASN A 94 6.91 11.81 -12.60
N LEU A 95 7.32 11.35 -13.78
CA LEU A 95 7.36 9.93 -14.13
C LEU A 95 8.32 9.15 -13.26
N ASP A 96 9.50 9.69 -12.95
CA ASP A 96 10.52 9.01 -12.15
C ASP A 96 10.03 8.80 -10.72
N TYR A 97 9.35 9.81 -10.15
CA TYR A 97 8.72 9.68 -8.85
C TYR A 97 7.61 8.62 -8.84
N LEU A 98 6.73 8.61 -9.84
CA LEU A 98 5.67 7.60 -9.93
C LEU A 98 6.23 6.19 -10.16
N GLU A 99 7.27 6.06 -10.97
CA GLU A 99 7.97 4.81 -11.20
C GLU A 99 8.56 4.27 -9.88
N ASP A 100 9.29 5.09 -9.14
CA ASP A 100 9.91 4.65 -7.89
C ASP A 100 8.87 4.39 -6.79
N ASN A 101 7.99 5.36 -6.52
CA ASN A 101 7.07 5.34 -5.39
C ASN A 101 5.88 4.41 -5.59
N ASN A 102 5.28 4.36 -6.79
CA ASN A 102 4.08 3.56 -7.01
C ASN A 102 4.39 2.15 -7.52
N PHE A 103 5.46 1.98 -8.29
CA PHE A 103 5.81 0.69 -8.89
C PHE A 103 6.97 0.01 -8.17
N GLN A 104 8.18 0.59 -8.13
CA GLN A 104 9.36 -0.09 -7.58
C GLN A 104 9.19 -0.40 -6.07
N TYR A 105 8.73 0.58 -5.28
CA TYR A 105 8.42 0.36 -3.85
C TYR A 105 7.41 -0.79 -3.67
N THR A 106 6.32 -0.77 -4.44
CA THR A 106 5.27 -1.80 -4.38
C THR A 106 5.83 -3.17 -4.73
N ARG A 107 6.64 -3.25 -5.79
CA ARG A 107 7.28 -4.49 -6.22
C ARG A 107 8.21 -5.06 -5.16
N GLU A 108 9.09 -4.23 -4.59
CA GLU A 108 10.01 -4.64 -3.52
C GLU A 108 9.26 -5.19 -2.30
N LEU A 109 8.19 -4.51 -1.87
CA LEU A 109 7.39 -4.95 -0.73
C LEU A 109 6.60 -6.24 -1.04
N ALA A 110 6.10 -6.38 -2.27
CA ALA A 110 5.40 -7.58 -2.72
C ALA A 110 6.34 -8.79 -2.80
N GLU A 111 7.50 -8.65 -3.45
CA GLU A 111 8.53 -9.68 -3.55
C GLU A 111 9.00 -10.14 -2.17
N TRP A 112 9.29 -9.19 -1.28
CA TRP A 112 9.64 -9.47 0.11
C TRP A 112 8.53 -10.24 0.84
N SER A 113 7.28 -9.81 0.71
CA SER A 113 6.14 -10.45 1.35
C SER A 113 5.95 -11.89 0.86
N LEU A 114 5.94 -12.08 -0.46
CA LEU A 114 5.73 -13.38 -1.09
C LEU A 114 6.85 -14.37 -0.74
N SER A 115 8.11 -13.91 -0.73
CA SER A 115 9.26 -14.75 -0.36
C SER A 115 9.19 -15.31 1.07
N ARG A 116 8.38 -14.70 1.94
CA ARG A 116 8.21 -15.05 3.36
C ARG A 116 6.85 -15.67 3.68
N GLY A 117 6.00 -15.88 2.67
CA GLY A 117 4.63 -16.36 2.88
C GLY A 117 3.72 -15.34 3.58
N ILE A 118 4.09 -14.06 3.55
CA ILE A 118 3.29 -12.97 4.13
C ILE A 118 2.14 -12.65 3.17
N ARG A 119 0.92 -12.52 3.71
CA ARG A 119 -0.23 -12.14 2.89
C ARG A 119 -0.08 -10.69 2.43
N PHE A 120 0.09 -10.49 1.13
CA PHE A 120 0.16 -9.17 0.52
C PHE A 120 -1.16 -8.80 -0.17
N VAL A 121 -1.78 -7.69 0.26
CA VAL A 121 -2.99 -7.12 -0.35
C VAL A 121 -2.66 -5.69 -0.78
N TYR A 122 -2.90 -5.36 -2.04
CA TYR A 122 -2.51 -4.08 -2.63
C TYR A 122 -3.72 -3.32 -3.19
N ALA A 123 -3.72 -2.00 -3.02
CA ALA A 123 -4.66 -1.11 -3.70
C ALA A 123 -4.19 -0.74 -5.11
N SER A 124 -4.81 -1.39 -6.10
CA SER A 124 -4.77 -0.94 -7.51
C SER A 124 -5.76 0.22 -7.75
N SER A 125 -6.09 0.53 -9.01
CA SER A 125 -6.91 1.66 -9.39
C SER A 125 -7.71 1.36 -10.66
N ALA A 126 -8.95 1.85 -10.75
CA ALA A 126 -9.72 1.79 -12.00
C ALA A 126 -9.06 2.58 -13.16
N ALA A 127 -8.11 3.46 -12.86
CA ALA A 127 -7.31 4.17 -13.87
C ALA A 127 -6.50 3.22 -14.78
N THR A 128 -6.32 1.95 -14.38
CA THR A 128 -5.69 0.93 -15.23
C THR A 128 -6.52 0.62 -16.47
N TYR A 129 -7.86 0.77 -16.42
CA TYR A 129 -8.77 0.45 -17.52
C TYR A 129 -8.80 1.50 -18.64
N GLY A 130 -8.20 2.68 -18.43
CA GLY A 130 -8.21 3.74 -19.41
C GLY A 130 -9.52 4.52 -19.45
N ASP A 131 -10.09 4.69 -20.65
CA ASP A 131 -11.37 5.37 -20.89
C ASP A 131 -12.60 4.46 -20.68
N GLY A 132 -12.38 3.18 -20.36
CA GLY A 132 -13.42 2.19 -20.14
C GLY A 132 -14.05 1.63 -21.43
N SER A 133 -13.61 2.05 -22.61
CA SER A 133 -14.11 1.54 -23.89
C SER A 133 -13.86 0.03 -24.08
N GLY A 134 -12.79 -0.48 -23.46
CA GLY A 134 -12.44 -1.91 -23.41
C GLY A 134 -13.18 -2.72 -22.33
N GLY A 135 -14.13 -2.10 -21.62
CA GLY A 135 -14.76 -2.68 -20.42
C GLY A 135 -13.87 -2.57 -19.17
N MET A 136 -14.32 -3.18 -18.08
CA MET A 136 -13.65 -3.18 -16.77
C MET A 136 -13.73 -4.59 -16.15
N ASP A 137 -13.20 -5.58 -16.86
CA ASP A 137 -13.11 -6.97 -16.40
C ASP A 137 -11.64 -7.37 -16.26
N ASP A 138 -11.13 -7.38 -15.03
CA ASP A 138 -9.76 -7.76 -14.66
C ASP A 138 -9.59 -9.27 -14.45
N ARG A 139 -10.62 -10.08 -14.72
CA ARG A 139 -10.52 -11.55 -14.69
C ARG A 139 -10.01 -12.14 -16.00
N VAL A 140 -9.86 -11.31 -17.04
CA VAL A 140 -9.33 -11.73 -18.34
C VAL A 140 -7.80 -11.69 -18.31
N GLU A 141 -7.16 -12.62 -19.00
CA GLU A 141 -5.69 -12.70 -19.05
C GLU A 141 -5.07 -11.57 -19.90
N ASP A 142 -5.81 -11.04 -20.87
CA ASP A 142 -5.36 -9.95 -21.74
C ASP A 142 -5.55 -8.58 -21.07
N LEU A 143 -4.70 -8.29 -20.08
CA LEU A 143 -4.66 -6.98 -19.43
C LEU A 143 -4.07 -5.89 -20.36
N GLU A 144 -3.25 -6.28 -21.34
CA GLU A 144 -2.59 -5.35 -22.28
C GLU A 144 -3.58 -4.58 -23.17
N ARG A 145 -4.82 -5.07 -23.30
CA ARG A 145 -5.89 -4.36 -24.00
C ARG A 145 -6.24 -3.01 -23.37
N TYR A 146 -6.01 -2.85 -22.07
CA TYR A 146 -6.33 -1.63 -21.36
C TYR A 146 -5.25 -0.56 -21.56
N ARG A 147 -5.67 0.70 -21.76
CA ARG A 147 -4.77 1.82 -22.04
C ARG A 147 -4.94 2.93 -21.01
N PRO A 148 -4.14 2.94 -19.94
CA PRO A 148 -4.18 4.01 -18.95
C PRO A 148 -4.00 5.40 -19.59
N LEU A 149 -4.78 6.38 -19.12
CA LEU A 149 -4.83 7.73 -19.73
C LEU A 149 -3.83 8.72 -19.12
N ASN A 150 -3.16 8.37 -18.03
CA ASN A 150 -2.23 9.25 -17.33
C ASN A 150 -1.09 8.46 -16.67
N PRO A 151 0.01 9.14 -16.30
CA PRO A 151 1.17 8.51 -15.66
C PRO A 151 0.84 7.70 -14.39
N TYR A 152 -0.08 8.20 -13.56
CA TYR A 152 -0.54 7.49 -12.38
C TYR A 152 -1.18 6.14 -12.74
N GLY A 153 -2.13 6.13 -13.68
CA GLY A 153 -2.78 4.93 -14.16
C GLY A 153 -1.77 3.94 -14.76
N LEU A 154 -0.79 4.45 -15.52
CA LEU A 154 0.31 3.63 -16.04
C LEU A 154 1.13 3.00 -14.91
N SER A 155 1.49 3.75 -13.87
CA SER A 155 2.23 3.22 -12.72
C SER A 155 1.49 2.09 -11.99
N LYS A 156 0.15 2.19 -11.91
CA LYS A 156 -0.70 1.15 -11.32
C LYS A 156 -0.87 -0.07 -12.22
N HIS A 157 -0.89 0.12 -13.54
CA HIS A 157 -1.07 -0.94 -14.53
C HIS A 157 0.17 -1.82 -14.69
N LYS A 158 1.37 -1.32 -14.35
CA LYS A 158 2.64 -2.07 -14.42
C LYS A 158 2.78 -3.17 -13.38
N PHE A 159 2.07 -3.08 -12.24
CA PHE A 159 2.14 -4.04 -11.13
C PHE A 159 0.96 -4.99 -11.16
#